data_AF-A0A1B6EQW7-F1
#
_entry.id   AF-A0A1B6EQW7-F1
#
_cell.length_a   1.000
_cell.length_b   1.000
_cell.length_c   1.000
_cell.angle_alpha   90.00
_cell.angle_beta   90.00
_cell.angle_gamma   90.00
#
_symmetry.space_group_name_H-M   'P 1'
#
loop_
_entity.id
_entity.type
_entity.pdbx_description
1 polymer ?
#
loop_
_entity_poly.entity_id
_entity_poly.type
_entity_poly.pdbx_seq_one_letter_code
_entity_poly.pdbx_strand_id
1 'polypeptide(L)'
;VLNWIKTEYGNPPVFVTENGCKDLSVFNDKDRVEYHHNYMEELLKAIYNDGCNIIGYTAWSLMDNFEWSFGYTSKYGLWYVDFNNTERPRTRKLSAYFFKELA
;
A
#
# COMPACT_ATOMS: atom_id res chain seq x y z
N VAL A 1 3.80 15.76 3.88
CA VAL A 1 4.97 14.98 4.34
C VAL A 1 6.13 15.08 3.36
N LEU A 2 5.98 14.66 2.11
CA LEU A 2 7.06 14.63 1.11
C LEU A 2 7.71 16.00 0.84
N ASN A 3 6.89 17.06 0.67
CA ASN A 3 7.39 18.44 0.56
C ASN A 3 8.22 18.90 1.77
N TRP A 4 7.84 18.49 2.98
CA TRP A 4 8.60 18.82 4.18
C TRP A 4 9.94 18.07 4.20
N ILE A 5 9.95 16.77 3.90
CA ILE A 5 11.18 15.95 3.78
C ILE A 5 12.13 16.57 2.76
N LYS A 6 11.59 16.99 1.60
CA LYS A 6 12.36 17.67 0.56
C LYS A 6 13.04 18.93 1.10
N THR A 7 12.28 19.81 1.74
CA THR A 7 12.79 21.10 2.23
C THR A 7 13.77 20.93 3.39
N GLU A 8 13.46 20.05 4.34
CA GLU A 8 14.26 19.84 5.55
C GLU A 8 15.60 19.15 5.27
N TYR A 9 15.60 18.17 4.35
CA TYR A 9 16.76 17.28 4.14
C TYR A 9 17.47 17.49 2.80
N GLY A 10 17.14 18.54 2.05
CA GLY A 10 17.81 18.86 0.79
C GLY A 10 17.47 17.92 -0.37
N ASN A 11 16.19 17.53 -0.48
CA ASN A 11 15.63 16.67 -1.53
C ASN A 11 16.37 15.33 -1.74
N PRO A 12 16.58 14.53 -0.67
CA PRO A 12 17.24 13.24 -0.82
C PRO A 12 16.37 12.28 -1.65
N PRO A 13 16.96 11.22 -2.24
CA PRO A 13 16.18 10.12 -2.79
C PRO A 13 15.30 9.48 -1.72
N VAL A 14 13.99 9.43 -1.96
CA VAL A 14 12.99 8.85 -1.06
C VAL A 14 12.41 7.60 -1.68
N PHE A 15 12.52 6.48 -0.97
CA PHE A 15 11.79 5.25 -1.28
C PHE A 15 10.66 5.11 -0.26
N VAL A 16 9.40 5.08 -0.72
CA VAL A 16 8.25 4.82 0.16
C VAL A 16 8.20 3.32 0.44
N THR A 17 8.77 2.91 1.57
CA THR A 17 8.89 1.50 1.92
C THR A 17 7.57 0.86 2.33
N GLU A 18 6.65 1.64 2.89
CA GLU A 18 5.32 1.16 3.28
C GLU A 18 4.27 2.25 3.10
N ASN A 19 3.17 1.88 2.49
CA ASN A 19 1.94 2.65 2.46
C ASN A 19 0.77 1.70 2.21
N GLY A 20 -0.34 1.88 2.93
CA GLY A 20 -1.51 1.01 2.79
C GLY A 20 -2.57 1.31 3.83
N CYS A 21 -3.72 0.66 3.69
CA CYS A 21 -4.85 0.81 4.60
C CYS A 21 -5.50 -0.54 4.93
N LYS A 22 -6.15 -0.58 6.09
CA LYS A 22 -7.01 -1.70 6.47
C LYS A 22 -8.33 -1.63 5.70
N ASP A 23 -8.85 -2.78 5.32
CA ASP A 23 -10.21 -2.93 4.76
C ASP A 23 -10.80 -4.21 5.37
N LEU A 24 -12.05 -4.12 5.83
CA LEU A 24 -12.77 -5.25 6.43
C LEU A 24 -13.38 -6.18 5.37
N SER A 25 -13.46 -5.73 4.12
CA SER A 25 -13.90 -6.52 2.98
C SER A 25 -12.84 -7.58 2.63
N VAL A 26 -13.28 -8.83 2.45
CA VAL A 26 -12.34 -9.94 2.21
C VAL A 26 -11.74 -9.88 0.81
N PHE A 27 -12.57 -9.73 -0.23
CA PHE A 27 -12.13 -9.79 -1.64
C PHE A 27 -12.41 -8.52 -2.45
N ASN A 28 -13.50 -7.81 -2.15
CA ASN A 28 -13.92 -6.60 -2.84
C ASN A 28 -13.51 -5.36 -2.05
N ASP A 29 -12.22 -5.20 -1.84
CA ASP A 29 -11.59 -4.18 -0.99
C ASP A 29 -11.48 -2.82 -1.70
N LYS A 30 -12.63 -2.22 -2.01
CA LYS A 30 -12.73 -0.95 -2.75
C LYS A 30 -12.10 0.21 -2.00
N ASP A 31 -12.24 0.26 -0.67
CA ASP A 31 -11.66 1.33 0.14
C ASP A 31 -10.13 1.27 0.06
N ARG A 32 -9.55 0.06 -0.06
CA ARG A 32 -8.12 -0.12 -0.30
C ARG A 32 -7.70 0.34 -1.70
N VAL A 33 -8.49 0.04 -2.72
CA VAL A 33 -8.24 0.55 -4.09
C VAL A 33 -8.25 2.08 -4.10
N GLU A 34 -9.29 2.70 -3.54
CA GLU A 34 -9.43 4.15 -3.50
C GLU A 34 -8.29 4.79 -2.70
N TYR A 35 -7.91 4.21 -1.56
CA TYR A 35 -6.77 4.66 -0.77
C TYR A 35 -5.49 4.70 -1.61
N HIS A 36 -5.13 3.59 -2.26
CA HIS A 36 -3.91 3.55 -3.05
C HIS A 36 -3.97 4.45 -4.28
N HIS A 37 -5.12 4.52 -4.97
CA HIS A 37 -5.32 5.45 -6.07
C HIS A 37 -5.01 6.88 -5.65
N ASN A 38 -5.64 7.35 -4.57
CA ASN A 38 -5.49 8.72 -4.09
C ASN A 38 -4.04 9.01 -3.63
N TYR A 39 -3.40 8.07 -2.92
CA TYR A 39 -2.00 8.26 -2.49
C TYR A 39 -1.01 8.22 -3.66
N MET A 40 -1.30 7.43 -4.71
CA MET A 40 -0.50 7.45 -5.93
C MET A 40 -0.65 8.78 -6.67
N GLU A 41 -1.86 9.33 -6.78
CA GLU A 41 -2.05 10.67 -7.36
C GLU A 41 -1.26 11.73 -6.60
N GLU A 42 -1.32 11.74 -5.27
CA GLU A 42 -0.55 12.69 -4.45
C GLU A 42 0.97 12.47 -4.56
N LEU A 43 1.41 11.21 -4.69
CA LEU A 43 2.82 10.89 -4.92
C LEU A 43 3.29 11.39 -6.29
N LEU A 44 2.47 11.25 -7.33
CA LEU A 44 2.76 11.79 -8.66
C LEU A 44 2.77 13.33 -8.66
N LYS A 45 1.85 13.99 -7.94
CA LYS A 45 1.90 15.45 -7.75
C LYS A 45 3.18 15.88 -7.04
N ALA A 46 3.59 15.17 -5.99
CA ALA A 46 4.84 15.45 -5.29
C ALA A 46 6.07 15.30 -6.21
N ILE A 47 6.06 14.33 -7.13
CA ILE A 47 7.13 14.15 -8.14
C ILE A 47 7.11 15.27 -9.17
N TYR A 48 5.99 15.44 -9.87
CA TYR A 48 5.94 16.25 -11.09
C TYR A 48 5.68 17.73 -10.85
N ASN A 49 4.88 18.08 -9.84
CA ASN A 49 4.53 19.46 -9.56
C ASN A 49 5.50 20.06 -8.53
N ASP A 50 5.89 19.26 -7.53
CA ASP A 50 6.69 19.74 -6.42
C ASP A 50 8.16 19.37 -6.51
N GLY A 51 8.57 18.49 -7.44
CA GLY A 51 9.97 18.11 -7.65
C GLY A 51 10.61 17.32 -6.50
N CYS A 52 9.82 16.54 -5.76
CA CYS A 52 10.34 15.59 -4.76
C CYS A 52 11.05 14.42 -5.45
N ASN A 53 12.25 14.06 -4.99
CA ASN A 53 13.04 12.97 -5.53
C ASN A 53 12.56 11.59 -5.01
N ILE A 54 11.43 11.11 -5.52
CA ILE A 54 10.86 9.82 -5.12
C ILE A 54 11.31 8.74 -6.11
N ILE A 55 11.95 7.69 -5.60
CA ILE A 55 12.64 6.66 -6.39
C ILE A 55 11.97 5.29 -6.35
N GLY A 56 10.93 5.12 -5.55
CA GLY A 56 10.22 3.85 -5.45
C GLY A 56 9.10 3.87 -4.43
N TYR A 57 8.23 2.87 -4.53
CA TYR A 57 7.07 2.67 -3.66
C TYR A 57 6.80 1.18 -3.50
N THR A 58 6.53 0.75 -2.26
CA THR A 58 6.05 -0.59 -1.95
C THR A 58 4.78 -0.54 -1.10
N ALA A 59 3.74 -1.22 -1.57
CA ALA A 59 2.48 -1.33 -0.85
C ALA A 59 2.66 -2.21 0.39
N TRP A 60 2.17 -1.72 1.54
CA TRP A 60 1.96 -2.55 2.72
C TRP A 60 0.53 -3.12 2.68
N SER A 61 0.33 -4.40 2.41
CA SER A 61 1.36 -5.43 2.19
C SER A 61 1.00 -6.38 1.05
N LEU A 62 1.95 -7.20 0.63
CA LEU A 62 1.71 -8.20 -0.42
C LEU A 62 0.53 -9.12 -0.07
N MET A 63 0.43 -9.58 1.17
CA MET A 63 -0.59 -10.51 1.62
C MET A 63 -0.97 -10.24 3.07
N ASP A 64 -2.17 -10.65 3.46
CA ASP A 64 -2.62 -10.54 4.85
C ASP A 64 -1.61 -11.24 5.77
N ASN A 65 -1.29 -10.61 6.89
CA ASN A 65 -0.27 -11.07 7.82
C ASN A 65 -0.73 -10.87 9.29
N PHE A 66 0.18 -11.07 10.24
CA PHE A 66 -0.05 -10.81 11.65
C PHE A 66 0.21 -9.33 11.97
N GLU A 67 -0.84 -8.56 12.18
CA GLU A 67 -0.80 -7.12 12.43
C GLU A 67 -0.61 -6.82 13.93
N TRP A 68 0.54 -7.21 14.46
CA TRP A 68 0.99 -6.86 15.83
C TRP A 68 -0.07 -7.10 16.92
N SER A 69 -0.46 -6.06 17.66
CA SER A 69 -1.46 -6.14 18.72
C SER A 69 -2.87 -6.49 18.22
N PHE A 70 -3.14 -6.32 16.92
CA PHE A 70 -4.40 -6.70 16.29
C PHE A 70 -4.41 -8.15 15.78
N GLY A 71 -3.26 -8.83 15.82
CA GLY A 71 -3.09 -10.17 15.29
C GLY A 71 -3.62 -10.30 13.86
N TYR A 72 -4.40 -11.34 13.58
CA TYR A 72 -4.95 -11.55 12.23
C TYR A 72 -6.27 -10.80 11.95
N THR A 73 -6.72 -9.89 12.82
CA THR A 73 -8.03 -9.23 12.63
C THR A 73 -7.97 -8.01 11.72
N SER A 74 -6.81 -7.37 11.61
CA SER A 74 -6.59 -6.24 10.71
C SER A 74 -5.94 -6.73 9.42
N LYS A 75 -6.52 -6.36 8.27
CA LYS A 75 -6.13 -6.87 6.95
C LYS A 75 -5.61 -5.72 6.09
N TYR A 76 -4.33 -5.77 5.73
CA TYR A 76 -3.66 -4.82 4.84
C TYR A 76 -3.25 -5.44 3.49
N GLY A 77 -3.35 -6.76 3.35
CA GLY A 77 -2.80 -7.47 2.21
C GLY A 77 -3.55 -7.22 0.92
N LEU A 78 -2.83 -7.11 -0.19
CA LEU A 78 -3.39 -7.20 -1.55
C LEU A 78 -3.94 -8.61 -1.84
N TRP A 79 -3.38 -9.62 -1.17
CA TRP A 79 -3.84 -11.00 -1.22
C TRP A 79 -4.43 -11.43 0.13
N TYR A 80 -5.60 -12.04 0.09
CA TYR A 80 -6.21 -12.69 1.24
C TYR A 80 -5.45 -13.95 1.60
N VAL A 81 -5.23 -14.19 2.89
CA VAL A 81 -4.67 -15.44 3.43
C VAL A 81 -5.70 -16.11 4.32
N ASP A 82 -6.02 -17.37 4.01
CA ASP A 82 -6.83 -18.20 4.91
C ASP A 82 -5.95 -18.75 6.05
N PHE A 83 -6.04 -18.12 7.22
CA PHE A 83 -5.30 -18.53 8.41
C PHE A 83 -5.89 -19.75 9.13
N ASN A 84 -7.09 -20.21 8.76
CA ASN A 84 -7.69 -21.42 9.31
C ASN A 84 -7.24 -22.68 8.53
N ASN A 85 -6.81 -22.52 7.28
CA ASN A 85 -6.27 -23.59 6.45
C ASN A 85 -4.74 -23.71 6.61
N THR A 86 -4.23 -24.90 6.98
CA THR A 86 -2.79 -25.15 7.20
C THR A 86 -1.90 -24.80 6.02
N GLU A 87 -2.40 -24.93 4.79
CA GLU A 87 -1.67 -24.59 3.56
C GLU A 87 -1.57 -23.07 3.32
N ARG A 88 -2.33 -22.27 4.08
CA ARG A 88 -2.39 -20.80 3.98
C ARG A 88 -2.56 -20.34 2.53
N PRO A 89 -3.58 -20.79 1.79
CA PRO A 89 -3.75 -20.37 0.40
C PRO A 89 -3.89 -18.85 0.29
N ARG A 90 -3.30 -18.28 -0.78
CA ARG A 90 -3.36 -16.84 -1.08
C ARG A 90 -4.34 -16.61 -2.22
N THR A 91 -5.30 -15.72 -2.03
CA THR A 91 -6.30 -15.35 -3.05
C THR A 91 -6.23 -13.86 -3.33
N ARG A 92 -6.15 -13.48 -4.61
CA ARG A 92 -6.13 -12.06 -5.02
C ARG A 92 -7.39 -11.34 -4.58
N LYS A 93 -7.23 -10.15 -4.00
CA LYS A 93 -8.32 -9.20 -3.79
C LYS A 93 -8.40 -8.22 -4.96
N LEU A 94 -9.41 -7.34 -4.97
CA LEU A 94 -9.56 -6.30 -5.98
C LEU A 94 -8.32 -5.40 -6.06
N SER A 95 -7.77 -5.02 -4.92
CA SER A 95 -6.54 -4.21 -4.85
C SER A 95 -5.32 -4.87 -5.52
N ALA A 96 -5.20 -6.20 -5.50
CA ALA A 96 -4.13 -6.89 -6.25
C ALA A 96 -4.30 -6.75 -7.77
N TYR A 97 -5.54 -6.72 -8.27
CA TYR A 97 -5.80 -6.46 -9.69
C TYR A 97 -5.47 -5.01 -10.05
N PHE A 98 -5.85 -4.05 -9.20
CA PHE A 98 -5.49 -2.64 -9.37
C PHE A 98 -3.97 -2.44 -9.51
N PHE A 99 -3.17 -3.00 -8.59
CA PHE A 99 -1.71 -2.90 -8.67
C PHE A 99 -1.10 -3.61 -9.88
N LYS A 100 -1.76 -4.67 -10.38
CA LYS A 100 -1.32 -5.36 -11.61
C LYS A 100 -1.53 -4.50 -12.86
N GLU A 101 -2.56 -3.67 -12.89
CA GLU A 101 -2.83 -2.77 -14.03
C GLU A 101 -1.96 -1.51 -14.00
N LEU A 102 -1.53 -1.08 -12.82
CA LEU A 102 -0.65 0.08 -12.64
C LEU A 102 0.81 -0.19 -13.03
N ALA A 103 1.28 -1.44 -12.90
CA ALA A 103 2.65 -1.88 -13.13
C ALA A 103 2.86 -2.50 -14.51
#